data_AF-A0A7G1HL02-F1
#
_entry.id   AF-A0A7G1HL02-F1
#
_cell.length_a   1.000
_cell.length_b   1.000
_cell.length_c   1.000
_cell.angle_alpha   90.00
_cell.angle_beta   90.00
_cell.angle_gamma   90.00
#
_symmetry.space_group_name_H-M   'P 1'
#
loop_
_entity.id
_entity.type
_entity.pdbx_description
1 polymer ?
#
loop_
_entity_poly.entity_id
_entity_poly.type
_entity_poly.pdbx_seq_one_letter_code
_entity_poly.pdbx_strand_id
1 'polypeptide(L)'
;MGLTELNSIQGEDDGKSRSGVKKLYQILVDAEYFYQVPDYQRPYVWDKDHLGALLDDLVGSYTNNREDEYFCGSIVTAENPKDKRWDVVDGQQRLTSFIILACTILRFYKHRLGQKSKDFIEGSIYDKYDKEKERLKFLTAQNYNSIFENTVLNNLEFEDNIKKSEWNKKFDENTYLRNAYYLESY
;
A
#
# COMPACT_ATOMS: atom_id res chain seq x y z
N MET A 1 40.42 30.84 15.96
CA MET A 1 39.00 30.46 16.12
C MET A 1 38.66 29.60 14.92
N GLY A 2 38.81 28.28 14.93
CA GLY A 2 38.41 27.34 15.97
C GLY A 2 37.26 26.50 15.40
N LEU A 3 37.54 25.78 14.31
CA LEU A 3 36.68 24.72 13.79
C LEU A 3 36.58 23.66 14.88
N THR A 4 35.36 23.31 15.29
CA THR A 4 35.13 22.08 16.06
C THR A 4 34.25 21.19 15.22
N GLU A 5 34.91 20.26 14.53
CA GLU A 5 34.30 19.03 14.03
C GLU A 5 33.66 18.29 15.21
N LEU A 6 32.41 17.87 15.07
CA LEU A 6 31.84 16.85 15.93
C LEU A 6 31.82 15.53 15.16
N ASN A 7 32.87 14.74 15.39
CA ASN A 7 32.84 13.31 15.17
C ASN A 7 31.86 12.67 16.17
N SER A 8 31.03 11.74 15.70
CA SER A 8 30.35 10.78 16.56
C SER A 8 30.33 9.41 15.86
N ILE A 9 31.40 8.67 16.12
CA ILE A 9 31.48 7.25 16.48
C ILE A 9 30.70 6.26 15.59
N GLN A 10 31.46 5.46 14.83
CA GLN A 10 31.04 4.12 14.37
C GLN A 10 30.75 3.24 15.59
N GLY A 11 29.55 2.67 15.64
CA GLY A 11 29.14 1.67 16.61
C GLY A 11 28.06 0.78 16.00
N GLU A 12 28.45 -0.47 15.80
CA GLU A 12 27.70 -1.73 15.84
C GLU A 12 26.27 -1.83 15.25
N ASP A 13 26.12 -2.91 14.47
CA ASP A 13 24.94 -3.47 13.84
C ASP A 13 23.96 -4.01 14.91
N ASP A 14 23.20 -3.11 15.53
CA ASP A 14 22.14 -3.45 16.48
C ASP A 14 20.80 -2.94 15.93
N GLY A 15 19.83 -3.84 15.73
CA GLY A 15 18.49 -3.62 15.16
C GLY A 15 17.77 -2.36 15.67
N LYS A 16 18.11 -1.21 15.09
CA LYS A 16 17.66 0.10 15.53
C LYS A 16 16.31 0.40 14.92
N SER A 17 15.29 0.53 15.76
CA SER A 17 13.99 1.07 15.36
C SER A 17 14.19 2.46 14.75
N ARG A 18 14.02 2.57 13.42
CA ARG A 18 14.03 3.85 12.71
C ARG A 18 12.64 4.47 12.84
N SER A 19 12.50 5.44 13.75
CA SER A 19 11.31 6.29 13.84
C SER A 19 11.55 7.57 13.05
N GLY A 20 10.59 7.95 12.20
CA GLY A 20 10.65 9.19 11.45
C GLY A 20 9.35 9.44 10.70
N VAL A 21 8.93 10.71 10.65
CA VAL A 21 7.78 11.12 9.83
C VAL A 21 8.20 11.06 8.37
N LYS A 22 7.45 10.31 7.56
CA LYS A 22 7.67 10.14 6.13
C LYS A 22 6.40 10.49 5.38
N LYS A 23 6.56 11.13 4.21
CA LYS A 23 5.46 11.36 3.27
C LYS A 23 5.06 10.04 2.63
N LEU A 24 3.79 9.90 2.23
CA LEU A 24 3.28 8.68 1.59
C LEU A 24 4.13 8.26 0.38
N TYR A 25 4.67 9.21 -0.39
CA TYR A 25 5.56 8.87 -1.51
C TYR A 25 6.84 8.15 -1.08
N GLN A 26 7.41 8.52 0.07
CA GLN A 26 8.63 7.92 0.60
C GLN A 26 8.37 6.51 1.13
N ILE A 27 7.13 6.24 1.55
CA ILE A 27 6.71 4.93 2.02
C ILE A 27 6.39 4.03 0.82
N LEU A 28 5.62 4.53 -0.15
CA LEU A 28 5.05 3.70 -1.21
C LEU A 28 5.95 3.57 -2.45
N VAL A 29 6.78 4.56 -2.78
CA VAL A 29 7.47 4.65 -4.09
C VAL A 29 8.98 4.53 -3.98
N ASP A 30 9.56 4.88 -2.84
CA ASP A 30 11.01 4.88 -2.64
C ASP A 30 11.58 3.45 -2.81
N ALA A 31 12.71 3.34 -3.50
CA ALA A 31 13.33 2.07 -3.86
C ALA A 31 13.85 1.28 -2.64
N GLU A 32 14.02 1.93 -1.49
CA GLU A 32 14.41 1.26 -0.25
C GLU A 32 13.27 0.49 0.42
N TYR A 33 12.01 0.79 0.08
CA TYR A 33 10.85 0.26 0.79
C TYR A 33 10.06 -0.72 -0.08
N PHE A 34 10.20 -1.99 0.28
CA PHE A 34 9.35 -3.08 -0.15
C PHE A 34 8.83 -3.78 1.08
N TYR A 35 7.55 -4.10 1.11
CA TYR A 35 6.88 -4.63 2.28
C TYR A 35 6.44 -6.06 2.06
N GLN A 36 6.29 -6.77 3.17
CA GLN A 36 5.57 -8.01 3.22
C GLN A 36 4.71 -8.10 4.48
N VAL A 37 3.53 -8.71 4.36
CA VAL A 37 2.66 -9.05 5.49
C VAL A 37 3.01 -10.48 5.93
N PRO A 38 3.61 -10.67 7.12
CA PRO A 38 3.96 -12.01 7.60
C PRO A 38 2.74 -12.89 7.85
N ASP A 39 2.93 -14.21 7.88
CA ASP A 39 1.87 -15.20 8.07
C ASP A 39 1.18 -15.13 9.44
N TYR A 40 1.88 -14.64 10.46
CA TYR A 40 1.35 -14.41 11.80
C TYR A 40 0.46 -13.16 11.92
N GLN A 41 0.39 -12.31 10.88
CA GLN A 41 -0.49 -11.15 10.89
C GLN A 41 -1.94 -11.55 10.57
N ARG A 42 -2.89 -10.80 11.13
CA ARG A 42 -4.32 -11.01 10.85
C ARG A 42 -4.62 -10.71 9.37
N PRO A 43 -5.54 -11.43 8.71
CA PRO A 43 -5.95 -11.12 7.34
C PRO A 43 -6.49 -9.69 7.16
N TYR A 44 -6.55 -9.24 5.92
CA TYR A 44 -7.21 -7.98 5.57
C TYR A 44 -8.73 -8.09 5.79
N VAL A 45 -9.30 -7.17 6.58
CA VAL A 45 -10.70 -7.20 7.01
C VAL A 45 -11.38 -5.83 6.95
N TRP A 46 -10.69 -4.78 6.50
CA TRP A 46 -11.33 -3.48 6.30
C TRP A 46 -12.45 -3.58 5.27
N ASP A 47 -13.54 -2.87 5.54
CA ASP A 47 -14.70 -2.75 4.68
C ASP A 47 -14.89 -1.30 4.22
N LYS A 48 -16.03 -1.02 3.57
CA LYS A 48 -16.38 0.30 3.05
C LYS A 48 -16.39 1.40 4.13
N ASP A 49 -16.71 1.10 5.39
CA ASP A 49 -16.83 2.13 6.43
C ASP A 49 -15.43 2.55 6.87
N HIS A 50 -14.51 1.59 7.01
CA HIS A 50 -13.10 1.85 7.26
C HIS A 50 -12.43 2.60 6.10
N LEU A 51 -12.76 2.23 4.86
CA LEU A 51 -12.25 2.91 3.67
C LEU A 51 -12.80 4.31 3.52
N GLY A 52 -14.11 4.50 3.76
CA GLY A 52 -14.74 5.82 3.74
C GLY A 52 -14.06 6.76 4.71
N ALA A 53 -13.83 6.35 5.96
CA ALA A 53 -13.10 7.15 6.93
C ALA A 53 -11.69 7.51 6.46
N LEU A 54 -10.95 6.55 5.89
CA LEU A 54 -9.61 6.82 5.34
C LEU A 54 -9.65 7.84 4.18
N LEU A 55 -10.63 7.72 3.28
CA LEU A 55 -10.76 8.61 2.12
C LEU A 55 -11.25 9.99 2.53
N ASP A 56 -12.21 10.09 3.44
CA ASP A 56 -12.70 11.36 3.99
C ASP A 56 -11.57 12.15 4.62
N ASP A 57 -10.71 11.48 5.39
CA ASP A 57 -9.53 12.10 5.98
C ASP A 57 -8.53 12.58 4.91
N LEU A 58 -8.23 11.75 3.91
CA LEU A 58 -7.33 12.11 2.81
C LEU A 58 -7.87 13.27 1.97
N VAL A 59 -9.13 13.19 1.54
CA VAL A 59 -9.79 14.21 0.71
C VAL A 59 -10.02 15.48 1.51
N GLY A 60 -10.44 15.36 2.77
CA GLY A 60 -10.65 16.48 3.67
C GLY A 60 -9.36 17.27 3.89
N SER A 61 -8.23 16.58 4.10
CA SER A 61 -6.93 17.25 4.21
C SER A 61 -6.53 17.97 2.91
N TYR A 62 -6.76 17.33 1.76
CA TYR A 62 -6.44 17.92 0.46
C TYR A 62 -7.31 19.12 0.07
N THR A 63 -8.60 19.11 0.44
CA THR A 63 -9.58 20.12 0.03
C THR A 63 -9.66 21.29 1.00
N ASN A 64 -9.61 21.05 2.32
CA ASN A 64 -9.89 22.07 3.33
C ASN A 64 -8.63 22.74 3.87
N ASN A 65 -7.51 22.02 4.01
CA ASN A 65 -6.30 22.54 4.67
C ASN A 65 -5.04 22.20 3.86
N ARG A 66 -4.92 22.77 2.64
CA ARG A 66 -3.77 22.51 1.74
C ARG A 66 -2.39 22.80 2.34
N GLU A 67 -2.33 23.61 3.40
CA GLU A 67 -1.08 23.97 4.09
C GLU A 67 -0.76 23.03 5.27
N ASP A 68 -1.74 22.27 5.77
CA ASP A 68 -1.54 21.35 6.90
C ASP A 68 -1.25 19.93 6.41
N GLU A 69 -0.16 19.33 6.91
CA GLU A 69 0.14 17.93 6.64
C GLU A 69 -0.79 17.02 7.47
N TYR A 70 -1.57 16.17 6.81
CA TYR A 70 -2.39 15.15 7.49
C TYR A 70 -1.53 13.94 7.90
N PHE A 71 -1.64 13.56 9.16
CA PHE A 71 -1.00 12.36 9.69
C PHE A 71 -1.83 11.11 9.35
N CYS A 72 -1.37 10.34 8.37
CA CYS A 72 -2.03 9.12 7.89
C CYS A 72 -1.76 7.88 8.78
N GLY A 73 -1.63 8.12 10.08
CA GLY A 73 -1.26 7.13 11.09
C GLY A 73 0.17 6.58 10.95
N SER A 74 0.54 5.66 11.86
CA SER A 74 1.85 5.00 11.88
C SER A 74 1.86 3.69 11.08
N ILE A 75 2.98 3.34 10.45
CA ILE A 75 3.25 1.98 9.96
C ILE A 75 4.46 1.49 10.74
N VAL A 76 4.33 0.35 11.41
CA VAL A 76 5.42 -0.25 12.16
C VAL A 76 5.96 -1.41 11.35
N THR A 77 7.27 -1.38 11.10
CA THR A 77 7.94 -2.41 10.31
C THR A 77 9.17 -2.96 11.02
N ALA A 78 9.49 -4.21 10.72
CA ALA A 78 10.75 -4.84 11.08
C ALA A 78 11.51 -5.22 9.80
N GLU A 79 12.83 -5.06 9.79
CA GLU A 79 13.64 -5.53 8.68
C GLU A 79 13.60 -7.06 8.64
N ASN A 80 13.35 -7.63 7.47
CA ASN A 80 13.44 -9.08 7.31
C ASN A 80 14.90 -9.45 6.97
N PRO A 81 15.58 -10.30 7.77
CA PRO A 81 16.97 -10.66 7.48
C PRO A 81 17.12 -11.64 6.30
N LYS A 82 16.02 -12.26 5.84
CA LYS A 82 16.03 -13.29 4.78
C LYS A 82 15.63 -12.74 3.41
N ASP A 83 14.76 -11.73 3.39
CA ASP A 83 14.33 -11.01 2.19
C ASP A 83 14.63 -9.53 2.37
N LYS A 84 15.01 -8.79 1.31
CA LYS A 84 15.26 -7.34 1.37
C LYS A 84 13.94 -6.54 1.46
N ARG A 85 13.00 -7.03 2.25
CA ARG A 85 11.67 -6.49 2.51
C ARG A 85 11.51 -6.19 3.99
N TRP A 86 10.56 -5.33 4.28
CA TRP A 86 10.14 -4.93 5.61
C TRP A 86 8.87 -5.71 6.00
N ASP A 87 8.95 -6.48 7.08
CA ASP A 87 7.81 -7.13 7.71
C ASP A 87 6.90 -6.05 8.30
N VAL A 88 5.63 -6.03 7.89
CA VAL A 88 4.64 -5.11 8.45
C VAL A 88 4.13 -5.68 9.77
N VAL A 89 4.48 -5.00 10.87
CA VAL A 89 4.09 -5.37 12.23
C VAL A 89 2.78 -4.69 12.64
N ASP A 90 2.59 -3.44 12.24
CA ASP A 90 1.34 -2.68 12.41
C ASP A 90 1.11 -1.72 11.23
N GLY A 91 -0.14 -1.35 10.99
CA GLY A 91 -0.55 -0.52 9.86
C GLY A 91 -0.85 -1.30 8.58
N GLN A 92 -0.84 -2.65 8.63
CA GLN A 92 -1.07 -3.50 7.46
C GLN A 92 -2.39 -3.20 6.73
N GLN A 93 -3.50 -2.97 7.44
CA GLN A 93 -4.80 -2.71 6.81
C GLN A 93 -4.78 -1.39 6.01
N ARG A 94 -4.10 -0.37 6.54
CA ARG A 94 -3.91 0.93 5.87
C ARG A 94 -3.02 0.78 4.64
N LEU A 95 -1.86 0.14 4.80
CA LEU A 95 -0.93 -0.09 3.69
C LEU A 95 -1.59 -0.88 2.55
N THR A 96 -2.26 -1.98 2.86
CA THR A 96 -3.04 -2.76 1.89
C THR A 96 -4.09 -1.90 1.20
N SER A 97 -4.82 -1.07 1.94
CA SER A 97 -5.84 -0.18 1.35
C SER A 97 -5.26 0.86 0.40
N PHE A 98 -4.07 1.42 0.68
CA PHE A 98 -3.39 2.30 -0.28
C PHE A 98 -3.02 1.58 -1.57
N ILE A 99 -2.58 0.32 -1.49
CA ILE A 99 -2.28 -0.46 -2.70
C ILE A 99 -3.55 -0.75 -3.49
N ILE A 100 -4.66 -1.12 -2.83
CA ILE A 100 -5.95 -1.31 -3.51
C ILE A 100 -6.41 -0.01 -4.20
N LEU A 101 -6.29 1.14 -3.51
CA LEU A 101 -6.61 2.44 -4.08
C LEU A 101 -5.73 2.76 -5.29
N ALA A 102 -4.42 2.54 -5.20
CA ALA A 102 -3.49 2.76 -6.32
C ALA A 102 -3.87 1.90 -7.54
N CYS A 103 -4.12 0.61 -7.34
CA CYS A 103 -4.55 -0.30 -8.41
C CYS A 103 -5.90 0.12 -9.01
N THR A 104 -6.86 0.51 -8.17
CA THR A 104 -8.18 0.99 -8.62
C THR A 104 -8.04 2.25 -9.47
N ILE A 105 -7.23 3.22 -9.02
CA ILE A 105 -6.99 4.45 -9.77
C ILE A 105 -6.35 4.13 -11.14
N LEU A 106 -5.34 3.27 -11.17
CA LEU A 106 -4.67 2.88 -12.39
C LEU A 106 -5.59 2.10 -13.34
N ARG A 107 -6.51 1.29 -12.81
CA ARG A 107 -7.45 0.54 -13.64
C ARG A 107 -8.44 1.46 -14.34
N PHE A 108 -9.11 2.34 -13.60
CA PHE A 108 -10.26 3.10 -14.12
C PHE A 108 -9.87 4.46 -14.69
N TYR A 109 -8.88 5.12 -14.10
CA TYR A 109 -8.59 6.52 -14.40
C TYR A 109 -7.27 6.72 -15.12
N LYS A 110 -6.51 5.66 -15.46
CA LYS A 110 -5.21 5.78 -16.17
C LYS A 110 -5.28 6.65 -17.43
N HIS A 111 -6.36 6.60 -18.18
CA HIS A 111 -6.53 7.45 -19.37
C HIS A 111 -6.65 8.95 -19.04
N ARG A 112 -7.08 9.30 -17.83
CA ARG A 112 -7.23 10.69 -17.33
C ARG A 112 -6.00 11.21 -16.59
N LEU A 113 -5.06 10.33 -16.23
CA LEU A 113 -3.86 10.70 -15.50
C LEU A 113 -2.79 11.29 -16.41
N GLY A 114 -2.15 12.38 -15.96
CA GLY A 114 -0.88 12.85 -16.51
C GLY A 114 0.26 11.87 -16.23
N GLN A 115 1.36 11.96 -17.00
CA GLN A 115 2.47 11.00 -16.90
C GLN A 115 3.07 10.92 -15.49
N LYS A 116 3.28 12.06 -14.84
CA LYS A 116 3.81 12.10 -13.47
C LYS A 116 2.95 11.32 -12.47
N SER A 117 1.63 11.44 -12.57
CA SER A 117 0.70 10.70 -11.69
C SER A 117 0.69 9.21 -12.02
N LYS A 118 0.78 8.84 -13.30
CA LYS A 118 0.93 7.43 -13.71
C LYS A 118 2.19 6.82 -13.12
N ASP A 119 3.34 7.48 -13.27
CA ASP A 119 4.62 6.99 -12.76
C ASP A 119 4.60 6.82 -11.23
N PHE A 120 3.96 7.76 -10.53
CA PHE A 120 3.78 7.68 -9.09
C PHE A 120 2.93 6.48 -8.68
N ILE A 121 1.77 6.32 -9.30
CA ILE A 121 0.82 5.25 -8.95
C ILE A 121 1.40 3.88 -9.33
N GLU A 122 1.99 3.74 -10.52
CA GLU A 122 2.67 2.51 -10.92
C GLU A 122 3.84 2.19 -9.96
N GLY A 123 4.65 3.18 -9.60
CA GLY A 123 5.74 3.02 -8.63
C GLY A 123 5.30 2.70 -7.20
N SER A 124 4.05 3.02 -6.85
CA SER A 124 3.43 2.64 -5.57
C SER A 124 2.94 1.19 -5.53
N ILE A 125 2.86 0.52 -6.67
CA ILE A 125 2.41 -0.88 -6.80
C ILE A 125 3.59 -1.80 -7.11
N TYR A 126 4.50 -1.36 -7.98
CA TYR A 126 5.64 -2.14 -8.47
C TYR A 126 6.95 -1.37 -8.40
N ASP A 127 8.07 -2.08 -8.48
CA ASP A 127 9.36 -1.44 -8.72
C ASP A 127 9.37 -0.76 -10.10
N LYS A 128 10.11 0.35 -10.20
CA LYS A 128 10.22 1.15 -11.42
C LYS A 128 10.92 0.40 -12.55
N TYR A 129 11.87 -0.47 -12.22
CA TYR A 129 12.74 -1.18 -13.14
C TYR A 129 12.40 -2.67 -13.25
N ASP A 130 11.73 -3.23 -12.23
CA ASP A 130 11.29 -4.63 -12.19
C ASP A 130 9.80 -4.74 -11.86
N LYS A 131 8.96 -4.89 -12.89
CA LYS A 131 7.49 -4.96 -12.72
C LYS A 131 7.01 -6.24 -12.03
N GLU A 132 7.83 -7.27 -11.94
CA GLU A 132 7.52 -8.48 -11.17
C GLU A 132 7.77 -8.28 -9.66
N LYS A 133 8.49 -7.20 -9.31
CA LYS A 133 8.80 -6.83 -7.92
C LYS A 133 7.72 -5.91 -7.35
N GLU A 134 6.67 -6.53 -6.83
CA GLU A 134 5.56 -5.85 -6.16
C GLU A 134 5.99 -5.14 -4.87
N ARG A 135 5.37 -4.00 -4.57
CA ARG A 135 5.62 -3.20 -3.36
C ARG A 135 5.14 -3.88 -2.08
N LEU A 136 4.03 -4.60 -2.14
CA LEU A 136 3.47 -5.33 -1.02
C LEU A 136 3.22 -6.77 -1.42
N LYS A 137 3.78 -7.70 -0.67
CA LYS A 137 3.46 -9.13 -0.77
C LYS A 137 2.85 -9.62 0.54
N PHE A 138 2.15 -10.73 0.47
CA PHE A 138 1.67 -11.42 1.65
C PHE A 138 2.49 -12.72 1.78
N LEU A 139 2.82 -13.15 3.00
CA LEU A 139 3.45 -14.45 3.26
C LEU A 139 2.45 -15.49 3.78
N THR A 140 1.20 -15.08 3.98
CA THR A 140 0.10 -15.91 4.44
C THR A 140 -0.09 -17.15 3.57
N ALA A 141 -0.76 -18.19 4.10
CA ALA A 141 -1.04 -19.43 3.38
C ALA A 141 -1.52 -19.14 1.94
N GLN A 142 -1.00 -19.92 0.98
CA GLN A 142 -1.06 -19.67 -0.48
C GLN A 142 -2.35 -19.01 -0.98
N ASN A 143 -3.50 -19.40 -0.43
CA ASN A 143 -4.82 -18.85 -0.79
C ASN A 143 -4.94 -17.32 -0.64
N TYR A 144 -4.46 -16.69 0.44
CA TYR A 144 -4.66 -15.24 0.64
C TYR A 144 -3.78 -14.39 -0.28
N ASN A 145 -2.51 -14.79 -0.44
CA ASN A 145 -1.59 -14.15 -1.40
C ASN A 145 -2.16 -14.25 -2.80
N SER A 146 -2.57 -15.46 -3.21
CA SER A 146 -3.13 -15.68 -4.53
C SER A 146 -4.42 -14.90 -4.76
N ILE A 147 -5.28 -14.70 -3.75
CA ILE A 147 -6.47 -13.86 -3.90
C ILE A 147 -6.07 -12.40 -4.10
N PHE A 148 -5.16 -11.85 -3.28
CA PHE A 148 -4.73 -10.46 -3.42
C PHE A 148 -4.02 -10.22 -4.75
N GLU A 149 -3.03 -11.03 -5.10
CA GLU A 149 -2.27 -10.91 -6.36
C GLU A 149 -3.20 -11.04 -7.57
N ASN A 150 -4.04 -12.09 -7.62
CA ASN A 150 -4.93 -12.30 -8.76
C ASN A 150 -6.03 -11.24 -8.87
N THR A 151 -6.53 -10.72 -7.73
CA THR A 151 -7.65 -9.77 -7.73
C THR A 151 -7.19 -8.34 -7.90
N VAL A 152 -6.15 -7.91 -7.17
CA VAL A 152 -5.75 -6.50 -7.05
C VAL A 152 -4.61 -6.16 -7.99
N LEU A 153 -3.61 -7.04 -8.12
CA LEU A 153 -2.39 -6.75 -8.88
C LEU A 153 -2.51 -7.14 -10.36
N ASN A 154 -2.98 -8.36 -10.61
CA ASN A 154 -2.98 -8.95 -11.96
C ASN A 154 -4.30 -8.73 -12.71
N ASN A 155 -5.45 -8.82 -12.04
CA ASN A 155 -6.73 -8.89 -12.73
C ASN A 155 -7.92 -8.32 -11.92
N LEU A 156 -7.92 -7.01 -11.71
CA LEU A 156 -9.11 -6.25 -11.25
C LEU A 156 -10.21 -6.31 -12.32
N GLU A 157 -10.89 -7.45 -12.40
CA GLU A 157 -12.06 -7.68 -13.25
C GLU A 157 -13.33 -7.30 -12.52
N PHE A 158 -14.18 -6.54 -13.20
CA PHE A 158 -15.49 -6.12 -12.75
C PHE A 158 -16.58 -6.84 -13.57
N GLU A 159 -17.85 -6.69 -13.17
CA GLU A 159 -19.02 -7.49 -13.61
C GLU A 159 -19.12 -7.72 -15.14
N ASP A 160 -18.60 -6.79 -15.96
CA ASP A 160 -18.73 -6.73 -17.42
C ASP A 160 -18.36 -8.03 -18.18
N ASN A 161 -17.58 -8.95 -17.59
CA ASN A 161 -17.08 -10.16 -18.26
C ASN A 161 -17.39 -11.49 -17.54
N ILE A 162 -18.22 -11.49 -16.49
CA ILE A 162 -18.48 -12.68 -15.66
C ILE A 162 -19.99 -12.91 -15.53
N LYS A 163 -20.44 -14.17 -15.51
CA LYS A 163 -21.87 -14.47 -15.26
C LYS A 163 -22.29 -13.89 -13.91
N LYS A 164 -23.45 -13.23 -13.85
CA LYS A 164 -23.94 -12.56 -12.63
C LYS A 164 -23.91 -13.44 -11.36
N SER A 165 -24.22 -14.73 -11.46
CA SER A 165 -24.15 -15.66 -10.33
C SER A 165 -22.72 -15.94 -9.85
N GLU A 166 -21.77 -16.03 -10.78
CA GLU A 166 -20.34 -16.22 -10.50
C GLU A 166 -19.73 -14.91 -9.94
N TRP A 167 -20.17 -13.77 -10.47
CA TRP A 167 -19.82 -12.44 -9.97
C TRP A 167 -20.27 -12.25 -8.52
N ASN A 168 -21.54 -12.49 -8.21
CA ASN A 168 -22.07 -12.31 -6.86
C ASN A 168 -21.28 -13.15 -5.84
N LYS A 169 -20.98 -14.42 -6.16
CA LYS A 169 -20.17 -15.27 -5.29
C LYS A 169 -18.75 -14.72 -5.12
N LYS A 170 -18.08 -14.34 -6.21
CA LYS A 170 -16.73 -13.76 -6.18
C LYS A 170 -16.70 -12.47 -5.35
N PHE A 171 -17.72 -11.62 -5.50
CA PHE A 171 -17.87 -10.38 -4.77
C PHE A 171 -18.10 -10.61 -3.27
N ASP A 172 -18.97 -11.56 -2.90
CA ASP A 172 -19.29 -11.87 -1.51
C ASP A 172 -18.12 -12.51 -0.74
N GLU A 173 -17.26 -13.26 -1.43
CA GLU A 173 -16.11 -13.95 -0.82
C GLU A 173 -14.82 -13.12 -0.84
N ASN A 174 -14.75 -12.05 -1.66
CA ASN A 174 -13.51 -11.32 -1.90
C ASN A 174 -13.58 -9.86 -1.40
N THR A 175 -13.10 -9.65 -0.18
CA THR A 175 -13.02 -8.33 0.44
C THR A 175 -12.20 -7.33 -0.38
N TYR A 176 -11.11 -7.76 -1.03
CA TYR A 176 -10.31 -6.85 -1.85
C TYR A 176 -11.09 -6.34 -3.07
N LEU A 177 -11.86 -7.21 -3.72
CA LEU A 177 -12.71 -6.85 -4.85
C LEU A 177 -13.82 -5.89 -4.44
N ARG A 178 -14.51 -6.17 -3.32
CA ARG A 178 -15.54 -5.26 -2.78
C ARG A 178 -14.99 -3.88 -2.50
N ASN A 179 -13.78 -3.83 -1.93
CA ASN A 179 -13.12 -2.59 -1.58
C ASN A 179 -12.68 -1.82 -2.82
N ALA A 180 -12.12 -2.49 -3.84
CA ALA A 180 -11.84 -1.86 -5.12
C ALA A 180 -13.11 -1.30 -5.79
N TYR A 181 -14.22 -2.03 -5.71
CA TYR A 181 -15.51 -1.58 -6.24
C TYR A 181 -16.06 -0.37 -5.50
N TYR A 182 -15.97 -0.37 -4.19
CA TYR A 182 -16.33 0.79 -3.37
C TYR A 182 -15.47 2.00 -3.73
N LEU A 183 -14.16 1.83 -3.89
CA LEU A 183 -13.23 2.92 -4.22
C LEU A 183 -13.46 3.51 -5.62
N GLU A 184 -13.97 2.73 -6.56
CA GLU A 184 -14.34 3.23 -7.90
C GLU A 184 -15.62 4.08 -7.88
N SER A 185 -16.54 3.76 -6.97
CA SER A 185 -17.84 4.41 -6.85
C SER A 185 -17.91 5.54 -5.81
N TYR A 186 -16.81 5.78 -5.10
CA TYR A 186 -16.64 6.83 -4.08
C TYR A 186 -16.51 8.22 -4.70
#